data_AF-C4L2I5-F1
#
_entry.id   AF-C4L2I5-F1
#
_cell.length_a   1.000
_cell.length_b   1.000
_cell.length_c   1.000
_cell.angle_alpha   90.00
_cell.angle_beta   90.00
_cell.angle_gamma   90.00
#
_symmetry.space_group_name_H-M   'P 1'
#
loop_
_entity.id
_entity.type
_entity.pdbx_description
1 polymer ?
#
loop_
_entity_poly.entity_id
_entity_poly.type
_entity_poly.pdbx_seq_one_letter_code
_entity_poly.pdbx_strand_id
1 'polypeptide(L)' 'MIKYGTLVRIEGKYAVLRWNNGSSFIPRRFLPSEARVGDTIIRDNHHYYLEEDMTPNFDALIKQHYKS' A
#
# COMPACT_ATOMS: atom_id res chain seq x y z
N MET A 1 1.75 -13.20 5.12
CA MET A 1 1.34 -13.43 3.71
C MET A 1 1.03 -12.08 3.11
N ILE A 2 1.75 -11.70 2.07
CA ILE A 2 1.58 -10.41 1.39
C ILE A 2 0.42 -10.53 0.40
N LYS A 3 -0.47 -9.53 0.38
CA LYS A 3 -1.53 -9.39 -0.62
C LYS A 3 -1.44 -8.05 -1.31
N TYR A 4 -1.71 -8.04 -2.60
CA TYR A 4 -1.80 -6.84 -3.42
C TYR A 4 -3.26 -6.64 -3.82
N GLY A 5 -3.76 -5.43 -3.64
CA GLY A 5 -5.13 -5.09 -4.01
C GLY A 5 -5.25 -3.66 -4.45
N THR A 6 -6.17 -3.41 -5.38
CA THR A 6 -6.43 -2.07 -5.89
C THR A 6 -7.47 -1.38 -5.01
N LEU A 7 -7.21 -0.12 -4.65
CA LEU A 7 -8.17 0.73 -3.97
C LEU A 7 -9.24 1.19 -4.96
N VAL A 8 -10.45 0.64 -4.87
CA VAL A 8 -11.51 0.89 -5.87
C VAL A 8 -12.56 1.90 -5.40
N ARG A 9 -12.66 2.15 -4.09
CA ARG A 9 -13.62 3.10 -3.53
C ARG A 9 -13.15 3.62 -2.17
N ILE A 10 -13.42 4.90 -1.92
CA ILE A 10 -13.25 5.55 -0.61
C ILE A 10 -14.55 6.29 -0.30
N GLU A 11 -15.17 5.99 0.84
CA GLU A 11 -16.38 6.67 1.30
C GLU A 11 -16.33 6.95 2.79
N GLY A 12 -16.16 8.23 3.13
CA GLY A 12 -16.08 8.68 4.52
C GLY A 12 -15.02 7.91 5.31
N LYS A 13 -15.47 7.10 6.28
CA LYS A 13 -14.61 6.34 7.20
C LYS A 13 -14.16 4.97 6.64
N TYR A 14 -14.57 4.61 5.43
CA TYR A 14 -14.35 3.29 4.86
C TYR A 14 -13.74 3.33 3.46
N ALA A 15 -13.18 2.19 3.06
CA ALA A 15 -12.60 1.95 1.75
C ALA A 15 -12.87 0.52 1.29
N VAL A 16 -12.86 0.32 -0.02
CA VAL A 16 -12.99 -1.00 -0.66
C VAL A 16 -11.71 -1.32 -1.40
N LEU A 17 -11.08 -2.45 -1.05
CA LEU A 17 -9.96 -3.02 -1.76
C LEU A 17 -10.44 -4.20 -2.61
N ARG A 18 -10.05 -4.23 -3.88
CA ARG A 18 -10.25 -5.38 -4.77
C ARG A 18 -8.96 -6.19 -4.83
N TRP A 19 -9.03 -7.42 -4.37
CA TRP A 19 -7.98 -8.43 -4.43
C TRP A 19 -8.17 -9.33 -5.66
N ASN A 20 -7.19 -10.17 -5.93
CA ASN A 20 -7.30 -11.22 -6.96
C ASN A 20 -8.43 -12.25 -6.70
N ASN A 21 -8.82 -12.45 -5.43
CA ASN A 21 -9.77 -13.47 -5.01
C ASN A 21 -11.06 -12.91 -4.38
N GLY A 22 -11.34 -11.62 -4.58
CA GLY A 22 -12.54 -10.97 -4.06
C GLY A 22 -12.29 -9.54 -3.61
N SER A 23 -13.18 -9.01 -2.79
CA SER A 23 -13.07 -7.64 -2.27
C SER A 23 -13.11 -7.63 -0.74
N SER A 24 -12.54 -6.59 -0.13
CA SER A 24 -12.70 -6.33 1.30
C SER A 24 -13.11 -4.90 1.56
N PHE A 25 -14.01 -4.75 2.53
CA PHE A 25 -14.40 -3.48 3.11
C PHE A 25 -13.55 -3.23 4.35
N ILE A 26 -12.82 -2.12 4.39
CA ILE A 26 -11.88 -1.81 5.47
C ILE A 26 -12.07 -0.39 6.01
N PRO A 27 -11.79 -0.14 7.30
CA PRO A 27 -11.70 1.22 7.82
C PRO A 27 -10.58 2.02 7.14
N ARG A 28 -10.89 3.25 6.69
CA ARG A 28 -9.93 4.15 6.02
C ARG A 28 -8.72 4.48 6.89
N ARG A 29 -8.87 4.49 8.21
CA ARG A 29 -7.79 4.76 9.18
C ARG A 29 -6.63 3.76 9.12
N PHE A 30 -6.82 2.60 8.49
CA PHE A 30 -5.76 1.61 8.31
C PHE A 30 -4.99 1.80 7.01
N LEU A 31 -5.50 2.62 6.08
CA LEU A 31 -4.81 2.94 4.84
C LEU A 31 -3.83 4.11 5.06
N PRO A 32 -2.76 4.18 4.25
CA PRO A 32 -1.94 5.38 4.12
C PRO A 32 -2.81 6.61 3.81
N SER A 33 -2.44 7.77 4.36
CA SER A 33 -3.24 8.99 4.30
C SER A 33 -3.37 9.57 2.88
N GLU A 34 -2.34 9.30 2.09
CA GLU A 34 -2.10 9.71 0.73
C GLU A 34 -2.80 8.79 -0.28
N ALA A 35 -3.24 7.59 0.13
CA ALA A 35 -3.89 6.63 -0.75
C ALA A 35 -5.12 7.20 -1.49
N ARG A 36 -5.21 6.89 -2.78
CA ARG A 36 -6.22 7.32 -3.75
C ARG A 36 -6.86 6.13 -4.46
N VAL A 37 -8.06 6.36 -4.99
CA VAL A 37 -8.73 5.36 -5.82
C VAL A 37 -7.90 5.12 -7.07
N GLY A 38 -7.59 3.86 -7.37
CA GLY A 38 -6.68 3.43 -8.41
C GLY A 38 -5.37 2.85 -7.86
N ASP A 39 -4.96 3.24 -6.66
CA ASP A 39 -3.66 2.86 -6.11
C ASP A 39 -3.58 1.35 -5.79
N THR A 40 -2.40 0.79 -5.95
CA THR A 40 -2.07 -0.54 -5.43
C THR A 40 -1.73 -0.44 -3.96
N ILE A 41 -2.50 -1.16 -3.13
CA ILE A 41 -2.28 -1.32 -1.70
C ILE A 41 -1.70 -2.69 -1.43
N ILE A 42 -0.59 -2.70 -0.71
CA ILE A 42 0.08 -3.91 -0.22
C ILE A 42 -0.37 -4.13 1.22
N ARG A 43 -0.91 -5.31 1.51
CA ARG A 43 -1.21 -5.75 2.88
C ARG A 43 -0.22 -6.83 3.30
N ASP A 44 0.59 -6.56 4.33
CA ASP A 44 1.34 -7.60 5.05
C ASP A 44 0.77 -7.76 6.44
N ASN A 45 0.43 -9.00 6.83
CA ASN A 45 -0.07 -9.52 8.12
C ASN A 45 -0.99 -8.60 8.97
N HIS A 46 -0.60 -7.36 9.29
CA HIS A 46 -1.39 -6.36 10.02
C HIS A 46 -1.42 -4.94 9.42
N HIS A 47 -0.58 -4.61 8.43
CA HIS A 47 -0.40 -3.25 7.92
C HIS A 47 -0.74 -3.12 6.44
N TYR A 48 -1.07 -1.89 6.03
CA TYR A 48 -1.33 -1.53 4.64
C TYR A 48 -0.32 -0.46 4.21
N TYR A 49 0.25 -0.65 3.03
CA TYR A 49 1.27 0.21 2.43
C TYR A 49 0.85 0.58 1.01
N LEU A 50 1.34 1.70 0.48
CA LEU A 50 1.31 1.93 -0.96
C LEU A 50 2.43 1.14 -1.62
N GLU A 51 2.19 0.68 -2.85
CA GLU A 51 3.22 0.01 -3.64
C GLU A 51 4.40 0.94 -3.95
N GLU A 52 4.15 2.23 -4.15
CA GLU A 52 5.18 3.24 -4.41
C GLU A 52 6.19 3.34 -3.24
N ASP A 53 5.72 3.20 -1.99
CA ASP A 53 6.58 3.22 -0.79
C ASP A 53 7.51 2.02 -0.68
N MET A 54 7.21 0.93 -1.40
CA MET A 54 8.05 -0.27 -1.42
C MET A 54 9.15 -0.21 -2.48
N THR A 55 9.23 0.81 -3.32
CA THR A 55 10.42 1.00 -4.13
C THR A 55 11.62 1.24 -3.21
N PRO A 56 12.63 0.35 -3.19
CA PRO A 56 13.87 0.68 -2.54
C PRO A 56 14.38 1.92 -3.28
N ASN A 57 14.51 3.02 -2.57
CA ASN A 57 15.17 4.19 -3.14
C ASN A 57 16.60 3.75 -3.48
N PHE A 58 16.84 3.36 -4.74
CA PHE A 58 18.11 2.81 -5.19
C PHE A 58 19.24 3.80 -4.91
N ASP A 59 18.95 5.10 -4.94
CA ASP A 59 19.90 6.15 -4.56
C ASP A 59 20.26 6.14 -3.06
N ALA A 60 19.34 5.74 -2.18
CA ALA A 60 19.62 5.61 -0.75
C ALA A 60 20.49 4.38 -0.45
N LEU A 61 20.26 3.27 -1.16
CA LEU A 61 21.06 2.05 -1.05
C LEU A 61 22.49 2.25 -1.58
N ILE A 62 22.65 2.94 -2.72
CA ILE A 62 23.95 3.27 -3.29
C ILE A 62 24.73 4.20 -2.34
N LYS A 63 24.10 5.26 -1.80
CA LYS A 63 24.77 6.17 -0.86
C LYS A 63 25.22 5.51 0.45
N GLN A 64 24.61 4.41 0.87
CA GLN A 64 25.01 3.66 2.05
C GLN A 64 26.20 2.72 1.79
N HIS A 65 26.34 2.21 0.56
CA HIS A 65 27.39 1.25 0.21
C HIS A 65 28.69 1.90 -0.31
N TYR A 66 28.63 3.12 -0.84
CA TYR A 66 29.80 3.88 -1.33
C TYR A 66 30.34 4.92 -0.33
N LYS A 67 29.97 4.83 0.95
CA LYS A 67 30.64 5.54 2.05
C LYS A 67 31.58 4.58 2.80
N SER A 68 32.66 4.15 2.15
CA SER A 68 33.85 3.59 2.81
C SER A 68 35.10 4.13 2.13
#